data_AF-A0A5B7IS76-F1
#
_entry.id   AF-A0A5B7IS76-F1
#
_cell.length_a   1.000
_cell.length_b   1.000
_cell.length_c   1.000
_cell.angle_alpha   90.00
_cell.angle_beta   90.00
_cell.angle_gamma   90.00
#
_symmetry.space_group_name_H-M   'P 1'
#
loop_
_entity.id
_entity.type
_entity.pdbx_description
1 polymer ?
#
loop_
_entity_poly.entity_id
_entity_poly.type
_entity_poly.pdbx_seq_one_letter_code
_entity_poly.pdbx_strand_id
1 'polypeptide(L)' 'MVTHREQSGGRGWVELYDAPIFSTDGQSFLVRLPVRNGDQGEFKHVNLYNVRMHQVIPITHGAYEVTEILGWDQNNNYM' A
#
# COMPACT_ATOMS: atom_id res chain seq x y z
N MET A 1 -16.67 -10.80 2.11
CA MET A 1 -16.14 -9.94 1.04
C MET A 1 -15.69 -8.64 1.69
N VAL A 2 -14.39 -8.33 1.64
CA VAL A 2 -13.84 -7.05 2.14
C VAL A 2 -13.66 -6.15 0.93
N THR A 3 -14.15 -4.91 1.01
CA THR A 3 -14.06 -3.93 -0.07
C THR A 3 -13.11 -2.83 0.36
N HIS A 4 -11.95 -2.73 -0.29
CA HIS A 4 -11.06 -1.59 -0.19
C HIS A 4 -11.34 -0.63 -1.35
N ARG A 5 -11.31 0.68 -1.10
CA ARG A 5 -11.55 1.71 -2.12
C ARG A 5 -10.37 2.68 -2.14
N GLU A 6 -9.75 2.80 -3.31
CA GLU A 6 -8.74 3.80 -3.59
C GLU A 6 -9.37 5.04 -4.22
N GLN A 7 -8.79 6.21 -3.96
CA GLN A 7 -9.20 7.48 -4.54
C GLN A 7 -7.96 8.22 -5.03
N SER A 8 -8.00 8.76 -6.24
CA SER A 8 -6.94 9.66 -6.71
C SER A 8 -7.04 10.99 -5.97
N GLY A 9 -5.91 11.65 -5.71
CA GLY A 9 -5.80 12.92 -4.96
C GLY A 9 -6.44 14.15 -5.65
N GLY A 10 -7.44 13.95 -6.51
CA GLY A 10 -8.21 15.01 -7.17
C GLY A 10 -7.75 15.38 -8.58
N ARG A 11 -6.64 14.82 -9.08
CA ARG A 11 -6.20 14.97 -10.48
C ARG A 11 -5.68 13.65 -11.02
N GLY A 12 -6.47 12.97 -11.85
CA GLY A 12 -6.05 11.76 -12.58
C GLY A 12 -6.82 10.49 -12.22
N TRP A 13 -6.40 9.39 -12.85
CA TRP A 13 -6.96 8.05 -12.66
C TRP A 13 -6.24 7.30 -11.54
N VAL A 14 -6.94 6.39 -10.87
CA VAL A 14 -6.31 5.42 -9.99
C VAL A 14 -5.70 4.32 -10.85
N GLU A 15 -4.39 4.15 -10.75
CA GLU A 15 -3.68 3.04 -11.40
C GLU A 15 -3.54 1.86 -10.44
N LEU A 16 -4.56 1.01 -10.41
CA LEU A 16 -4.56 -0.29 -9.73
C LEU A 16 -3.95 -1.36 -10.65
N TYR A 17 -2.64 -1.29 -10.90
CA TYR A 17 -1.97 -2.32 -11.70
C TYR A 17 -1.55 -3.56 -10.89
N ASP A 18 -1.52 -3.45 -9.55
CA ASP A 18 -1.09 -4.54 -8.68
C ASP A 18 -2.19 -4.96 -7.71
N ALA A 19 -2.42 -6.26 -7.61
CA ALA A 19 -3.30 -6.82 -6.60
C ALA A 19 -2.67 -6.70 -5.19
N PRO A 20 -3.45 -6.37 -4.16
CA PRO A 20 -2.96 -6.40 -2.78
C PRO A 20 -2.50 -7.80 -2.36
N ILE A 21 -1.46 -7.87 -1.52
CA ILE A 21 -1.00 -9.12 -0.91
C ILE A 21 -1.65 -9.25 0.46
N PHE A 22 -2.60 -10.17 0.58
CA PHE A 22 -3.34 -10.40 1.83
C PHE A 22 -2.53 -11.23 2.82
N SER A 23 -2.73 -10.96 4.11
CA SER A 23 -2.28 -11.85 5.18
C SER A 23 -3.03 -13.17 5.11
N THR A 24 -2.45 -14.21 5.69
CA THR A 24 -3.03 -15.57 5.68
C THR A 24 -4.42 -15.60 6.32
N ASP A 25 -4.64 -14.77 7.32
CA ASP A 25 -5.91 -14.63 8.06
C ASP A 25 -6.86 -13.56 7.47
N GLY A 26 -6.44 -12.86 6.41
CA GLY A 26 -7.18 -11.78 5.77
C GLY A 26 -7.42 -10.54 6.65
N GLN A 27 -6.77 -10.42 7.81
CA GLN A 27 -6.93 -9.27 8.71
C GLN A 27 -6.13 -8.05 8.28
N SER A 28 -5.22 -8.23 7.32
CA SER A 28 -4.42 -7.15 6.76
C SER A 28 -3.99 -7.45 5.33
N PHE A 29 -3.53 -6.42 4.62
CA PHE A 29 -2.91 -6.60 3.32
C PHE A 29 -1.87 -5.51 3.05
N LEU A 30 -0.93 -5.83 2.18
CA LEU A 30 0.03 -4.87 1.63
C LEU A 30 -0.48 -4.33 0.30
N VAL A 31 -0.30 -3.03 0.10
CA VAL A 31 -0.68 -2.34 -1.13
C VAL A 31 0.33 -1.23 -1.45
N ARG A 32 0.59 -0.99 -2.74
CA ARG A 32 1.42 0.12 -3.21
C ARG A 32 0.52 1.33 -3.50
N LEU A 33 0.61 2.36 -2.67
CA LEU A 33 -0.19 3.58 -2.81
C LEU A 33 0.71 4.80 -3.04
N PRO A 34 0.26 5.80 -3.81
CA PRO A 34 0.94 7.09 -3.88
C PRO A 34 1.00 7.74 -2.49
N VAL A 35 2.20 8.07 -2.04
CA VAL A 35 2.45 8.81 -0.80
C VAL A 35 3.16 10.11 -1.14
N ARG A 36 2.65 11.22 -0.61
CA ARG A 36 3.21 12.55 -0.84
C ARG A 36 4.53 12.73 -0.09
N ASN A 37 5.57 13.17 -0.80
CA ASN A 37 6.89 13.47 -0.26
C ASN A 37 7.19 14.97 -0.38
N GLY A 38 6.47 15.79 0.40
CA GLY A 38 6.62 17.25 0.39
C GLY A 38 6.35 17.88 -0.98
N ASP A 39 7.28 18.70 -1.45
CA ASP A 39 7.23 19.39 -2.75
C ASP A 39 7.78 18.55 -3.90
N GLN A 40 8.35 17.37 -3.61
CA GLN A 40 8.92 16.48 -4.63
C GLN A 40 7.85 15.63 -5.34
N GLY A 41 6.58 15.78 -4.96
CA GLY A 41 5.45 15.06 -5.56
C GLY A 41 5.03 13.83 -4.76
N GLU A 42 4.46 12.85 -5.44
CA GLU A 42 3.97 11.59 -4.88
C GLU A 42 4.75 10.42 -5.48
N PHE A 43 5.06 9.43 -4.66
CA PHE A 43 5.76 8.21 -5.07
C PHE A 43 5.00 6.99 -4.56
N LYS A 44 4.90 5.90 -5.33
CA LYS A 44 4.23 4.69 -4.84
C LYS A 44 5.10 4.00 -3.79
N HIS A 45 4.53 3.79 -2.62
CA HIS A 45 5.17 3.16 -1.46
C HIS A 45 4.30 2.04 -0.92
N VAL A 46 4.93 1.08 -0.24
CA VAL A 46 4.18 -0.01 0.40
C VAL A 46 3.53 0.50 1.68
N ASN A 47 2.26 0.15 1.82
CA ASN A 47 1.44 0.43 2.98
C ASN A 47 0.83 -0.88 3.49
N LEU A 48 0.80 -1.03 4.82
CA LEU A 48 0.05 -2.08 5.49
C LEU A 48 -1.34 -1.55 5.83
N TYR A 49 -2.38 -2.17 5.29
CA TYR A 49 -3.76 -1.91 5.65
C TYR A 49 -4.23 -2.90 6.71
N ASN A 50 -4.75 -2.41 7.84
CA ASN A 50 -5.45 -3.23 8.83
C ASN A 50 -6.95 -3.22 8.54
N VAL A 51 -7.52 -4.39 8.25
CA VAL A 51 -8.93 -4.53 7.84
C VAL A 51 -9.88 -4.15 8.96
N ARG A 52 -9.60 -4.57 10.20
CA ARG A 52 -10.50 -4.35 11.34
C ARG A 52 -10.47 -2.91 11.83
N MET A 53 -9.31 -2.28 11.83
CA MET A 53 -9.10 -0.92 12.33
C MET A 53 -9.32 0.15 11.25
N HIS A 54 -9.47 -0.26 9.98
CA HIS A 54 -9.52 0.65 8.83
C HIS A 54 -8.34 1.63 8.81
N GLN A 55 -7.16 1.14 9.18
CA GLN A 55 -5.96 1.94 9.35
C GLN A 55 -4.94 1.60 8.27
N VAL A 56 -4.31 2.63 7.71
CA VAL A 56 -3.19 2.53 6.76
C VAL A 56 -1.91 2.90 7.49
N ILE A 57 -0.89 2.07 7.40
CA ILE A 57 0.43 2.29 7.99
C ILE A 57 1.46 2.29 6.85
N PRO A 58 2.13 3.42 6.55
CA PRO A 58 3.22 3.44 5.58
C PRO A 58 4.42 2.70 6.17
N ILE A 59 5.03 1.81 5.38
CA ILE A 59 6.20 1.02 5.80
C ILE A 59 7.44 1.28 4.95
N THR A 60 7.27 1.93 3.78
CA THR A 60 8.35 2.55 3.01
C THR A 60 8.06 4.04 2.82
N HIS A 61 9.10 4.84 2.58
CA HIS A 61 8.98 6.28 2.32
C HIS A 61 10.22 6.81 1.59
N GLY A 62 10.08 7.99 0.96
CA GLY A 62 11.17 8.73 0.34
C GLY A 62 10.89 9.13 -1.11
N ALA A 63 11.88 9.77 -1.72
CA ALA A 63 11.83 10.27 -3.10
C ALA A 63 12.20 9.19 -4.14
N TYR A 64 11.61 8.01 -3.98
CA TYR A 64 11.76 6.86 -4.89
C TYR A 64 10.46 6.07 -4.88
N GLU A 65 10.26 5.22 -5.88
CA GLU A 65 9.08 4.37 -6.00
C GLU A 65 9.44 2.91 -5.74
N VAL A 66 8.58 2.22 -4.98
CA VAL A 66 8.61 0.75 -4.89
C VAL A 66 7.90 0.19 -6.11
N THR A 67 8.61 -0.59 -6.92
CA THR A 67 8.11 -1.08 -8.21
C THR A 67 7.26 -2.34 -8.08
N GLU A 68 7.56 -3.21 -7.10
CA GLU A 68 6.92 -4.51 -6.93
C GLU A 68 7.08 -4.98 -5.48
N ILE A 69 6.12 -5.78 -5.00
CA ILE A 69 6.25 -6.53 -3.73
C ILE A 69 6.41 -8.00 -4.10
N LEU A 70 7.57 -8.58 -3.83
CA LEU A 70 7.89 -9.96 -4.24
C LEU A 70 7.31 -11.02 -3.29
N GLY A 71 7.09 -10.65 -2.03
CA GLY A 71 6.56 -11.55 -1.01
C GLY A 71 6.37 -10.83 0.32
N TRP A 72 5.74 -11.55 1.26
CA TRP A 72 5.58 -11.07 2.62
C TRP A 72 5.68 -12.24 3.61
N ASP A 73 6.74 -12.24 4.42
CA ASP A 73 6.88 -13.15 5.55
C ASP A 73 6.26 -12.51 6.81
N GLN A 74 5.03 -12.92 7.08
CA GLN A 74 4.22 -12.44 8.21
C GLN A 74 4.81 -12.82 9.58
N ASN A 75 5.54 -13.93 9.67
CA ASN A 75 6.04 -14.43 10.95
C ASN A 75 7.30 -13.69 11.39
N ASN A 76 8.13 -13.32 10.43
CA ASN A 76 9.41 -12.64 10.67
C ASN A 76 9.37 -11.13 10.37
N ASN A 77 8.23 -10.60 9.91
CA ASN A 77 8.06 -9.21 9.48
C ASN A 77 9.05 -8.80 8.37
N TYR A 78 9.32 -9.71 7.42
CA TYR A 78 10.16 -9.43 6.25
C TYR A 78 9.33 -9.22 4.99
N MET A 79 9.80 -8.30 4.14
CA MET A 79 9.21 -7.90 2.87
C MET A 79 10.30 -7.71 1.83
#